data_AF-A0A7Y2G316-F1
#
_entry.id   AF-A0A7Y2G316-F1
#
_cell.length_a   1.000
_cell.length_b   1.000
_cell.length_c   1.000
_cell.angle_alpha   90.00
_cell.angle_beta   90.00
_cell.angle_gamma   90.00
#
_symmetry.space_group_name_H-M   'P 1'
#
loop_
_entity.id
_entity.type
_entity.pdbx_description
1 polymer ?
#
loop_
_entity_poly.entity_id
_entity_poly.type
_entity_poly.pdbx_seq_one_letter_code
_entity_poly.pdbx_strand_id
1 'polypeptide(L)'
;MRTNYQFSRRLFARLIVQYNDFSERLEIDPLVTYKINAFSAVYVGSTHDFNSYVRENDPTAEFYRQSNRQLFLKLQYLVRR
;
A
#
# COMPACT_ATOMS: atom_id res chain seq x y z
N MET A 1 -11.41 0.08 -2.51
CA MET A 1 -11.19 1.22 -3.46
C MET A 1 -9.79 1.14 -4.07
N ARG A 2 -9.63 1.47 -5.34
CA ARG A 2 -8.32 1.54 -6.01
C ARG A 2 -8.19 2.85 -6.79
N THR A 3 -7.12 3.57 -6.52
CA THR A 3 -6.77 4.83 -7.18
C THR A 3 -5.45 4.68 -7.90
N ASN A 4 -5.36 5.17 -9.14
CA ASN A 4 -4.09 5.23 -9.88
C ASN A 4 -3.90 6.67 -10.35
N TYR A 5 -2.70 7.21 -10.21
CA TYR A 5 -2.34 8.56 -10.62
C TYR A 5 -1.04 8.54 -11.45
N GLN A 6 -1.07 9.19 -12.60
CA GLN A 6 0.06 9.24 -13.52
C GLN A 6 0.65 10.66 -13.57
N PHE A 7 1.67 10.91 -12.76
CA PHE A 7 2.37 12.21 -12.72
C PHE A 7 3.08 12.50 -14.05
N SER A 8 3.69 11.49 -14.66
CA SER A 8 4.35 11.61 -15.95
C SER A 8 4.38 10.27 -16.69
N ARG A 9 4.95 10.24 -17.90
CA ARG A 9 5.16 8.99 -18.65
C ARG A 9 6.10 8.01 -17.94
N ARG A 10 6.91 8.48 -16.99
CA ARG A 10 7.91 7.69 -16.25
C ARG A 10 7.56 7.49 -14.78
N LEU A 11 6.74 8.35 -14.18
CA LEU A 11 6.38 8.30 -12.77
C LEU A 11 4.88 8.12 -12.59
N PHE A 12 4.48 7.06 -11.90
CA PHE A 12 3.09 6.78 -11.57
C PHE A 12 2.98 6.25 -10.15
N ALA A 13 1.87 6.57 -9.50
CA ALA A 13 1.51 6.06 -8.19
C ALA A 13 0.18 5.33 -8.26
N ARG A 14 0.05 4.33 -7.40
CA ARG A 14 -1.17 3.57 -7.17
C ARG A 14 -1.40 3.54 -5.67
N LEU A 15 -2.64 3.70 -5.28
CA LEU A 15 -3.10 3.52 -3.91
C LEU A 15 -4.25 2.53 -3.92
N ILE A 16 -4.11 1.43 -3.19
CA ILE A 16 -5.21 0.49 -2.95
C ILE A 16 -5.61 0.64 -1.49
N VAL A 17 -6.91 0.78 -1.24
CA VAL A 17 -7.49 0.85 0.10
C VAL A 17 -8.56 -0.22 0.17
N GLN A 18 -8.44 -1.14 1.12
CA GLN A 18 -9.41 -2.21 1.32
C GLN A 18 -9.93 -2.11 2.76
N TYR A 19 -11.25 -2.15 2.91
CA TYR A 19 -11.88 -2.21 4.22
C TYR A 19 -12.65 -3.53 4.29
N ASN A 20 -12.46 -4.27 5.37
CA ASN A 20 -13.12 -5.54 5.63
C ASN A 20 -14.00 -5.41 6.87
N ASP A 21 -15.30 -5.34 6.64
CA ASP A 21 -16.33 -5.19 7.67
C ASP A 21 -16.40 -6.41 8.62
N PHE A 22 -16.00 -7.61 8.17
CA PHE A 22 -16.06 -8.82 9.00
C PHE A 22 -14.95 -8.89 10.06
N SER A 23 -13.78 -8.36 9.74
CA SER A 23 -12.60 -8.38 10.64
C SER A 23 -12.21 -6.99 11.12
N GLU A 24 -13.05 -5.99 10.84
CA GLU A 24 -12.83 -4.56 11.09
C GLU A 24 -11.40 -4.09 10.75
N ARG A 25 -10.92 -4.55 9.59
CA ARG A 25 -9.54 -4.31 9.13
C ARG A 25 -9.52 -3.36 7.95
N LEU A 26 -8.67 -2.35 8.05
CA LEU A 26 -8.35 -1.42 6.97
C LEU A 26 -6.92 -1.69 6.48
N GLU A 27 -6.80 -1.98 5.19
CA GLU A 27 -5.52 -2.21 4.50
C GLU A 27 -5.26 -1.08 3.51
N ILE A 28 -4.05 -0.50 3.55
CA ILE A 28 -3.63 0.60 2.68
C ILE A 28 -2.29 0.24 2.02
N ASP A 29 -2.31 0.13 0.70
CA ASP A 29 -1.14 -0.22 -0.13
C ASP A 29 -0.78 0.91 -1.10
N PRO A 30 0.05 1.88 -0.69
CA PRO A 30 0.65 2.81 -1.63
C PRO A 30 1.80 2.14 -2.41
N LEU A 31 1.84 2.39 -3.71
CA LEU A 31 2.88 1.93 -4.61
C LEU A 31 3.27 3.05 -5.56
N VAL A 32 4.54 3.46 -5.52
CA VAL A 32 5.15 4.37 -6.48
C VAL A 32 6.02 3.55 -7.43
N THR A 33 5.91 3.85 -8.72
CA THR A 33 6.74 3.23 -9.74
C THR A 33 7.42 4.29 -10.58
N TYR A 34 8.72 4.10 -10.78
CA TYR A 34 9.56 4.93 -11.61
C TYR A 34 10.18 4.10 -12.74
N LYS A 35 9.79 4.37 -13.98
CA LYS A 35 10.38 3.80 -15.19
C LYS A 35 11.64 4.58 -15.54
N ILE A 36 12.79 3.92 -15.41
CA ILE A 36 14.08 4.47 -15.84
C ILE A 36 14.12 4.50 -17.38
N ASN A 37 13.75 3.39 -18.02
CA ASN A 37 13.65 3.24 -19.47
C ASN A 37 12.56 2.20 -19.83
N ALA A 38 12.44 1.82 -21.11
CA ALA A 38 11.44 0.85 -21.55
C ALA A 38 11.65 -0.58 -20.99
N PHE A 39 12.83 -0.87 -20.43
CA PHE A 39 13.29 -2.18 -19.97
C PHE A 39 13.58 -2.23 -18.47
N SER A 40 13.67 -1.07 -17.80
CA SER A 40 14.08 -0.94 -16.40
C SER A 40 13.05 -0.12 -15.62
N ALA A 41 12.59 -0.65 -14.48
CA ALA A 41 11.67 0.03 -13.58
C ALA A 41 12.01 -0.23 -12.11
N VAL A 42 11.75 0.76 -11.27
CA VAL A 42 11.88 0.70 -9.82
C VAL A 42 10.50 0.85 -9.21
N TYR A 43 10.21 0.02 -8.22
CA TYR A 43 8.95 0.01 -7.49
C TYR A 43 9.27 0.19 -6.02
N VAL A 44 8.59 1.16 -5.38
CA VAL A 44 8.69 1.42 -3.95
C VAL A 44 7.27 1.46 -3.42
N GLY A 45 6.99 0.65 -2.42
CA GLY A 45 5.65 0.62 -1.84
C GLY A 45 5.67 0.16 -0.39
N SER A 46 4.49 0.17 0.18
CA SER A 46 4.25 -0.34 1.51
C SER A 46 2.89 -0.99 1.61
N THR A 47 2.73 -1.79 2.65
CA THR A 47 1.45 -2.38 3.05
C THR A 47 1.24 -2.01 4.52
N HIS A 48 0.11 -1.38 4.80
CA HIS A 48 -0.27 -0.93 6.12
C HIS A 48 -1.57 -1.59 6.53
N ASP A 49 -1.54 -2.27 7.66
CA ASP A 49 -2.70 -2.91 8.25
C ASP A 49 -3.11 -2.15 9.50
N PHE A 50 -4.36 -1.71 9.55
CA PHE A 50 -4.98 -1.12 10.72
C PHE A 50 -6.14 -2.03 11.13
N ASN A 51 -6.08 -2.55 12.35
CA ASN A 51 -7.23 -3.23 12.94
C ASN A 51 -7.86 -2.29 13.96
N SER A 52 -9.19 -2.26 14.02
CA SER A 52 -9.86 -1.78 15.21
C SER A 52 -9.56 -2.74 16.35
N TYR A 53 -9.33 -2.20 17.54
CA TYR A 53 -9.28 -2.98 18.76
C TYR A 53 -10.27 -2.37 19.75
N VAL A 54 -11.26 -3.16 20.18
CA VAL A 54 -12.13 -2.78 21.29
C VAL A 54 -11.34 -2.96 22.58
N ARG A 55 -11.24 -1.88 23.38
CA ARG A 55 -10.55 -1.93 24.67
C ARG A 55 -11.44 -2.68 25.66
N GLU A 56 -10.93 -3.75 26.28
CA GLU A 56 -11.68 -4.62 27.20
C GLU A 56 -12.31 -3.89 28.41
N ASN A 57 -11.83 -2.67 28.74
CA ASN A 57 -12.30 -1.85 29.86
C ASN A 57 -13.13 -0.61 29.48
N ASP A 58 -13.32 -0.31 28.19
CA ASP A 58 -14.19 0.80 27.76
C ASP A 58 -14.74 0.52 26.34
N PRO A 59 -15.98 -0.01 26.22
CA PRO A 59 -16.57 -0.40 24.94
C PRO A 59 -16.85 0.79 24.00
N THR A 60 -16.75 2.03 24.48
CA THR A 60 -17.08 3.23 23.71
C THR A 60 -15.88 3.87 23.02
N ALA A 61 -14.67 3.39 23.30
CA ALA A 61 -13.44 3.94 22.74
C ALA A 61 -12.87 3.01 21.66
N GLU A 62 -13.37 3.16 20.43
CA GLU A 62 -12.79 2.53 19.25
C GLU A 62 -11.43 3.18 18.92
N PHE A 63 -10.35 2.43 19.07
CA PHE A 63 -9.02 2.87 18.65
C PHE A 63 -8.53 2.04 17.46
N TYR A 64 -8.15 2.72 16.38
CA TYR A 64 -7.44 2.12 15.26
C TYR A 64 -5.97 2.01 15.62
N ARG A 65 -5.47 0.78 15.84
CA ARG A 65 -4.05 0.53 16.05
C ARG A 65 -3.47 -0.01 14.75
N GLN A 66 -2.37 0.60 14.28
CA GLN A 66 -1.62 0.06 13.16
C GLN A 66 -1.01 -1.28 13.59
N SER A 67 -1.54 -2.37 13.06
CA SER A 67 -1.18 -3.75 13.40
C SER A 67 0.13 -4.16 12.74
N ASN A 68 0.31 -3.81 11.47
CA ASN A 68 1.52 -4.17 10.73
C ASN A 68 1.87 -3.10 9.68
N ARG A 69 3.16 -2.96 9.41
CA ARG A 69 3.69 -2.11 8.34
C ARG A 69 4.86 -2.82 7.67
N GLN A 70 4.68 -3.16 6.40
CA GLN A 70 5.74 -3.70 5.56
C GLN A 70 6.15 -2.66 4.52
N LEU A 71 7.46 -2.47 4.35
CA LEU A 71 8.03 -1.66 3.29
C LEU A 71 8.71 -2.59 2.29
N PHE A 72 8.55 -2.31 0.99
CA PHE A 72 9.21 -3.09 -0.04
C PHE A 72 9.80 -2.20 -1.14
N LEU A 73 10.92 -2.68 -1.69
CA LEU A 73 11.57 -2.13 -2.86
C LEU A 73 11.79 -3.26 -3.85
N LYS A 74 11.43 -3.02 -5.12
CA LYS A 74 11.63 -3.99 -6.20
C LYS A 74 12.28 -3.30 -7.40
N LEU A 75 13.32 -3.94 -7.91
CA LEU A 75 14.02 -3.55 -9.14
C LEU A 75 13.65 -4.55 -10.24
N GLN A 76 13.18 -4.06 -11.37
CA GLN A 76 12.91 -4.87 -12.56
C GLN A 76 13.84 -4.44 -13.68
N TYR A 77 14.49 -5.42 -14.31
CA TYR A 77 15.33 -5.22 -15.47
C TYR A 77 15.07 -6.33 -16.49
N LEU A 78 14.79 -5.96 -17.73
CA LEU A 78 14.65 -6.88 -18.85
C LEU A 78 15.96 -6.94 -19.63
N VAL A 79 16.62 -8.10 -19.58
CA VAL A 79 17.78 -8.40 -20.44
C VAL A 79 17.26 -8.96 -21.75
N ARG A 80 17.61 -8.34 -22.89
CA ARG A 80 17.47 -8.96 -24.21
C ARG A 80 18.76 -9.75 -24.51
N ARG A 81 18.60 -11.01 -24.90
CA ARG A 81 19.65 -11.84 -25.52
C ARG A 81 19.39 -11.93 -27.01
#